data_AF-G5IM83-F1
#
_entry.id   AF-G5IM83-F1
#
_cell.length_a   1.000
_cell.length_b   1.000
_cell.length_c   1.000
_cell.angle_alpha   90.00
_cell.angle_beta   90.00
_cell.angle_gamma   90.00
#
_symmetry.space_group_name_H-M   'P 1'
#
loop_
_entity.id
_entity.type
_entity.pdbx_description
1 polymer ?
#
loop_
_entity_poly.entity_id
_entity_poly.type
_entity_poly.pdbx_seq_one_letter_code
_entity_poly.pdbx_strand_id
1 'polypeptide(L)'
;MRRKISRICCAGVAVCLILGLVMSFARYSRMVAQSSCIGAQGPIQKSLESTLNLLEEISQEPWMAPGVIPYQEKADRLDHYNEIWGYRMIRAVDTSGGVYRADSEKAVSNLNSREYIQTLWLTNEPQITDAFLAGADGTTLNYTVAVAVAGNAQENGAAFAAIDDMEIREILGAQPMHTILLGKKQQCMSGDEGPLIGVTLETMLASARLIGGSLENTLLQVRNEESGTFWCLDGWMPVCYAFHNVGMGSGWTVLTSVSFADVAGALLPAVIVTVAGLVLAVAAFGLLLEKKEQVS
;
A
#
# COMPACT_ATOMS: atom_id res chain seq x y z
N MET A 1 21.75 -18.75 -51.96
CA MET A 1 21.88 -17.63 -50.98
C MET A 1 20.53 -17.00 -50.60
N ARG A 2 19.74 -16.48 -51.54
CA ARG A 2 18.42 -15.83 -51.29
C ARG A 2 17.46 -16.60 -50.36
N ARG A 3 17.34 -17.92 -50.50
CA ARG A 3 16.42 -18.74 -49.67
C ARG A 3 16.89 -18.93 -48.22
N LYS A 4 18.20 -18.99 -47.95
CA LYS A 4 18.75 -19.03 -46.58
C LYS A 4 18.48 -17.70 -45.87
N ILE A 5 18.66 -16.59 -46.58
CA ILE A 5 18.36 -15.23 -46.10
C ILE A 5 16.87 -15.11 -45.76
N SER A 6 15.98 -15.57 -46.65
CA SER A 6 14.52 -15.53 -46.42
C SER A 6 14.06 -16.31 -45.18
N ARG A 7 14.68 -17.46 -44.88
CA ARG A 7 14.36 -18.27 -43.69
C ARG A 7 14.82 -17.60 -42.39
N ILE A 8 16.00 -17.00 -42.42
CA ILE A 8 16.52 -16.21 -41.29
C ILE A 8 15.62 -14.99 -41.05
N CYS A 9 15.11 -14.35 -42.10
CA CYS A 9 14.15 -13.25 -41.97
C CYS A 9 12.82 -13.70 -41.33
N CYS A 10 12.23 -14.84 -41.74
CA CYS A 10 10.99 -15.34 -41.13
C CYS A 10 11.17 -15.67 -39.63
N ALA A 11 12.28 -16.32 -39.27
CA ALA A 11 12.61 -16.59 -37.87
C ALA A 11 12.84 -15.28 -37.09
N GLY A 12 13.52 -14.30 -37.68
CA GLY A 12 13.72 -12.98 -37.09
C GLY A 12 12.40 -12.25 -36.83
N VAL A 13 11.46 -12.28 -37.77
CA VAL A 13 10.12 -11.70 -37.60
C VAL A 13 9.37 -12.37 -36.45
N ALA A 14 9.39 -13.70 -36.37
CA ALA A 14 8.76 -14.43 -35.27
C ALA A 14 9.34 -14.04 -33.90
N VAL A 15 10.67 -13.94 -33.80
CA VAL A 15 11.35 -13.49 -32.58
C VAL A 15 10.96 -12.05 -32.23
N CYS A 16 10.95 -11.13 -33.19
CA CYS A 16 10.53 -9.74 -32.96
C CYS A 16 9.08 -9.63 -32.47
N LEU A 17 8.17 -10.43 -33.03
CA LEU A 17 6.75 -10.46 -32.63
C LEU A 17 6.58 -10.94 -31.19
N ILE A 18 7.29 -12.01 -30.80
CA ILE A 18 7.25 -12.54 -29.44
C ILE A 18 7.85 -11.53 -28.45
N LEU A 19 9.04 -10.98 -28.75
CA LEU A 19 9.67 -9.96 -27.92
C LEU A 19 8.79 -8.72 -27.77
N GLY A 20 8.14 -8.29 -28.85
CA GLY A 20 7.19 -7.18 -28.84
C GLY A 20 6.01 -7.42 -27.89
N LEU A 21 5.43 -8.63 -27.92
CA LEU A 21 4.34 -9.00 -27.02
C LEU A 21 4.80 -9.05 -25.55
N VAL A 22 5.95 -9.67 -25.27
CA VAL A 22 6.51 -9.75 -23.90
C VAL A 22 6.82 -8.36 -23.36
N MET A 23 7.42 -7.48 -24.16
CA MET A 23 7.72 -6.10 -23.76
C MET A 23 6.44 -5.28 -23.54
N SER A 24 5.41 -5.50 -24.36
CA SER A 24 4.11 -4.82 -24.20
C SER A 24 3.41 -5.27 -22.93
N PHE A 25 3.42 -6.58 -22.66
CA PHE A 25 2.92 -7.16 -21.42
C PHE A 25 3.64 -6.57 -20.20
N ALA A 26 4.97 -6.58 -20.21
CA ALA A 26 5.77 -6.07 -19.10
C ALA A 26 5.51 -4.57 -18.85
N ARG A 27 5.45 -3.76 -19.92
CA ARG A 27 5.18 -2.32 -19.81
C ARG A 27 3.77 -2.04 -19.32
N TYR A 28 2.77 -2.74 -19.86
CA TYR A 28 1.38 -2.53 -19.48
C TYR A 28 1.14 -2.94 -18.02
N SER A 29 1.60 -4.13 -17.61
CA SER A 29 1.47 -4.58 -16.23
C SER A 29 2.12 -3.61 -15.26
N ARG A 30 3.33 -3.14 -15.58
CA ARG A 30 4.04 -2.13 -14.78
C ARG A 30 3.25 -0.83 -14.67
N MET A 31 2.72 -0.33 -15.78
CA MET A 31 1.94 0.91 -15.82
C MET A 31 0.67 0.81 -14.97
N VAL A 32 -0.10 -0.27 -15.11
CA VAL A 32 -1.37 -0.44 -14.37
C VAL A 32 -1.12 -0.71 -12.89
N ALA A 33 -0.05 -1.46 -12.55
CA ALA A 33 0.39 -1.66 -11.18
C ALA A 33 0.75 -0.32 -10.51
N GLN A 34 1.59 0.48 -11.17
CA GLN A 34 1.99 1.80 -10.67
C GLN A 34 0.81 2.76 -10.56
N SER A 35 -0.09 2.76 -11.55
CA SER A 35 -1.27 3.63 -11.55
C SER A 35 -2.21 3.34 -10.38
N SER A 36 -2.45 2.07 -10.06
CA SER A 36 -3.28 1.66 -8.92
C SER A 36 -2.58 1.97 -7.60
N CYS A 37 -1.27 1.76 -7.54
CA CYS A 37 -0.46 2.03 -6.36
C CYS A 37 -0.48 3.53 -6.01
N ILE A 38 -0.24 4.41 -6.99
CA ILE A 38 -0.32 5.87 -6.83
C ILE A 38 -1.77 6.30 -6.55
N GLY A 39 -2.75 5.67 -7.22
CA GLY A 39 -4.17 5.92 -7.04
C GLY A 39 -4.66 5.68 -5.61
N ALA A 40 -4.07 4.72 -4.89
CA ALA A 40 -4.33 4.50 -3.47
C ALA A 40 -3.43 5.35 -2.55
N GLN A 41 -2.15 5.50 -2.88
CA GLN A 41 -1.18 6.19 -2.02
C GLN A 41 -1.56 7.65 -1.75
N GLY A 42 -1.95 8.40 -2.79
CA GLY A 42 -2.29 9.82 -2.65
C GLY A 42 -3.43 10.09 -1.66
N PRO A 43 -4.60 9.42 -1.81
CA PRO A 43 -5.70 9.56 -0.86
C PRO A 43 -5.35 9.12 0.57
N ILE A 44 -4.59 8.03 0.75
CA ILE A 44 -4.14 7.59 2.09
C ILE A 44 -3.25 8.66 2.74
N GLN A 45 -2.27 9.18 2.00
CA GLN A 45 -1.39 10.24 2.51
C GLN A 45 -2.21 11.48 2.89
N LYS A 46 -3.16 11.89 2.05
CA LYS A 46 -4.02 13.04 2.30
C LYS A 46 -4.90 12.85 3.54
N SER A 47 -5.42 11.65 3.77
CA SER A 47 -6.20 11.31 4.97
C SER A 47 -5.35 11.44 6.24
N LEU A 48 -4.12 10.92 6.22
CA LEU A 48 -3.15 11.08 7.32
C LEU A 48 -2.80 12.55 7.57
N GLU A 49 -2.51 13.31 6.51
CA GLU A 49 -2.20 14.74 6.61
C GLU A 49 -3.38 15.53 7.19
N SER A 50 -4.60 15.24 6.74
CA SER A 50 -5.81 15.91 7.23
C SER A 50 -6.06 15.61 8.71
N THR A 51 -5.84 14.36 9.13
CA THR A 51 -5.92 13.96 10.55
C THR A 51 -4.86 14.69 11.37
N LEU A 52 -3.61 14.70 10.88
CA LEU A 52 -2.51 15.33 11.59
C LEU A 52 -2.76 16.82 11.78
N ASN A 53 -3.13 17.54 10.72
CA ASN A 53 -3.42 18.96 10.78
C ASN A 53 -4.57 19.27 11.76
N LEU A 54 -5.65 18.49 11.73
CA LEU A 54 -6.76 18.64 12.68
C LEU A 54 -6.30 18.46 14.13
N LEU A 55 -5.53 17.41 14.40
CA LEU A 55 -5.01 17.15 15.74
C LEU A 55 -4.03 18.23 16.19
N GLU A 56 -3.17 18.71 15.30
CA GLU A 56 -2.26 19.82 15.57
C GLU A 56 -3.05 21.08 15.94
N GLU A 57 -4.07 21.46 15.16
CA GLU A 57 -4.93 22.61 15.46
C GLU A 57 -5.60 22.46 16.84
N ILE A 58 -6.25 21.33 17.09
CA ILE A 58 -6.89 21.04 18.39
C ILE A 58 -5.86 21.12 19.52
N SER A 59 -4.67 20.54 19.33
CA SER A 59 -3.63 20.47 20.36
C SER A 59 -3.09 21.83 20.83
N GLN A 60 -3.30 22.87 20.03
CA GLN A 60 -2.89 24.25 20.33
C GLN A 60 -4.02 25.06 20.98
N GLU A 61 -5.23 24.53 21.09
CA GLU A 61 -6.33 25.26 21.71
C GLU A 61 -6.07 25.49 23.21
N PRO A 62 -6.34 26.70 23.76
CA PRO A 62 -5.99 27.02 25.15
C PRO A 62 -6.59 26.06 26.19
N TRP A 63 -7.78 25.53 25.93
CA TRP A 63 -8.45 24.60 26.85
C TRP A 63 -7.83 23.20 26.85
N MET A 64 -6.98 22.86 25.89
CA MET A 64 -6.25 21.59 25.88
C MET A 64 -5.11 21.56 26.89
N ALA A 65 -4.59 22.72 27.32
CA ALA A 65 -3.54 22.79 28.34
C ALA A 65 -3.98 22.15 29.68
N PRO A 66 -3.05 21.55 30.45
CA PRO A 66 -3.37 20.99 31.77
C PRO A 66 -3.98 22.03 32.72
N GLY A 67 -4.99 21.62 33.48
CA GLY A 67 -5.58 22.45 34.55
C GLY A 67 -6.51 23.57 34.08
N VAL A 68 -6.66 23.83 32.78
CA VAL A 68 -7.61 24.84 32.27
C VAL A 68 -9.06 24.38 32.42
N ILE A 69 -9.35 23.16 31.98
CA ILE A 69 -10.60 22.45 32.25
C ILE A 69 -10.30 20.98 32.61
N PRO A 70 -11.21 20.29 33.35
CA PRO A 70 -11.07 18.86 33.64
C PRO A 70 -10.99 18.03 32.36
N TYR A 71 -10.24 16.92 32.37
CA TYR A 71 -10.12 16.03 31.20
C TYR A 71 -11.45 15.41 30.75
N GLN A 72 -12.41 15.24 31.66
CA GLN A 72 -13.79 14.87 31.33
C GLN A 72 -14.45 15.92 30.41
N GLU A 73 -14.30 17.21 30.74
CA GLU A 73 -14.84 18.30 29.92
C GLU A 73 -14.08 18.42 28.59
N LYS A 74 -12.77 18.15 28.57
CA LYS A 74 -12.02 18.00 27.30
C LYS A 74 -12.60 16.88 26.44
N ALA A 75 -12.93 15.74 27.03
CA ALA A 75 -13.53 14.62 26.31
C ALA A 75 -14.90 14.97 25.72
N ASP A 76 -15.74 15.69 26.47
CA ASP A 76 -17.05 16.18 26.00
C ASP A 76 -16.92 17.13 24.80
N ARG A 77 -15.96 18.07 24.84
CA ARG A 77 -15.68 18.94 23.69
C ARG A 77 -15.20 18.15 22.48
N LEU A 78 -14.28 17.21 22.68
CA LEU A 78 -13.74 16.37 21.60
C LEU A 78 -14.79 15.43 21.01
N ASP A 79 -15.81 15.04 21.76
CA ASP A 79 -16.97 14.33 21.21
C ASP A 79 -17.70 15.14 20.15
N HIS A 80 -17.77 16.47 20.29
CA HIS A 80 -18.32 17.32 19.24
C HIS A 80 -17.46 17.33 17.95
N TYR A 81 -16.12 17.30 18.07
CA TYR A 81 -15.24 17.18 16.90
C TYR A 81 -15.42 15.82 16.22
N ASN A 82 -15.59 14.75 16.99
CA ASN A 82 -15.87 13.41 16.46
C ASN A 82 -17.14 13.40 15.60
N GLU A 83 -18.20 14.03 16.09
CA GLU A 83 -19.48 14.13 15.36
C GLU A 83 -19.37 14.96 14.08
N ILE A 84 -18.69 16.11 14.13
CA ILE A 84 -18.54 17.02 12.97
C ILE A 84 -17.70 16.36 11.88
N TRP A 85 -16.59 15.73 12.28
CA TRP A 85 -15.55 15.29 11.34
C TRP A 85 -15.58 13.78 11.06
N GLY A 86 -16.52 13.04 11.67
CA GLY A 86 -16.71 11.62 11.43
C GLY A 86 -15.63 10.72 12.04
N TYR A 87 -14.86 11.20 13.02
CA TYR A 87 -13.87 10.37 13.71
C TYR A 87 -14.52 9.48 14.74
N ARG A 88 -14.07 8.22 14.83
CA ARG A 88 -14.53 7.30 15.88
C ARG A 88 -14.15 7.81 17.27
N MET A 89 -12.92 8.31 17.43
CA MET A 89 -12.40 8.72 18.72
C MET A 89 -11.20 9.67 18.58
N ILE A 90 -11.44 10.96 18.75
CA ILE A 90 -10.45 11.96 19.13
C ILE A 90 -10.52 12.16 20.65
N ARG A 91 -9.36 12.10 21.32
CA ARG A 91 -9.28 12.21 22.78
C ARG A 91 -8.03 12.94 23.23
N ALA A 92 -8.14 13.57 24.40
CA ALA A 92 -7.00 14.05 25.17
C ALA A 92 -6.46 12.93 26.07
N VAL A 93 -5.14 12.87 26.18
CA VAL A 93 -4.38 11.99 27.07
C VAL A 93 -3.72 12.87 28.12
N ASP A 94 -3.87 12.53 29.40
CA ASP A 94 -3.15 13.23 30.46
C ASP A 94 -1.64 12.86 30.49
N THR A 95 -0.87 13.57 31.31
CA THR A 95 0.58 13.36 31.46
C THR A 95 0.95 11.99 32.06
N SER A 96 -0.02 11.25 32.60
CA SER A 96 0.13 9.89 33.12
C SER A 96 -0.44 8.82 32.16
N GLY A 97 -0.82 9.21 30.95
CA GLY A 97 -1.39 8.33 29.92
C GLY A 97 -2.88 8.07 30.05
N GLY A 98 -3.59 8.72 30.98
CA GLY A 98 -5.01 8.53 31.21
C GLY A 98 -5.87 9.11 30.08
N VAL A 99 -6.87 8.34 29.66
CA VAL A 99 -7.88 8.75 28.67
C VAL A 99 -9.25 8.76 29.32
N TYR A 100 -10.04 9.80 29.03
CA TYR A 100 -11.29 10.10 29.73
C TYR A 100 -12.50 10.04 28.79
N ARG A 101 -13.69 9.97 29.38
CA ARG A 101 -14.98 10.08 28.69
C ARG A 101 -15.79 11.21 29.31
N ALA A 102 -16.70 11.80 28.54
CA ALA A 102 -17.58 12.86 29.02
C ALA A 102 -18.43 12.47 30.26
N ASP A 103 -18.71 11.17 30.44
CA ASP A 103 -19.50 10.64 31.56
C ASP A 103 -18.65 10.15 32.76
N SER A 104 -17.33 10.35 32.75
CA SER A 104 -16.44 9.86 33.81
C SER A 104 -15.32 10.85 34.17
N GLU A 105 -15.29 11.25 35.44
CA GLU A 105 -14.20 12.05 36.03
C GLU A 105 -12.88 11.26 36.17
N LYS A 106 -12.94 9.93 36.11
CA LYS A 106 -11.77 9.05 36.17
C LYS A 106 -11.37 8.60 34.77
N ALA A 107 -10.07 8.39 34.56
CA ALA A 107 -9.56 7.76 33.36
C ALA A 107 -10.18 6.37 33.18
N VAL A 108 -10.71 6.10 31.98
CA VAL A 108 -11.35 4.83 31.62
C VAL A 108 -10.38 3.85 30.94
N SER A 109 -9.27 4.37 30.44
CA SER A 109 -8.16 3.58 29.89
C SER A 109 -6.85 4.33 30.10
N ASN A 110 -5.74 3.60 30.00
CA ASN A 110 -4.41 4.18 30.13
C ASN A 110 -3.51 3.72 28.97
N LEU A 111 -2.86 4.68 28.32
CA LEU A 111 -1.98 4.46 27.17
C LEU A 111 -0.49 4.55 27.51
N ASN A 112 -0.12 4.71 28.78
CA ASN A 112 1.26 4.91 29.22
C ASN A 112 2.19 3.74 28.86
N SER A 113 1.65 2.53 28.72
CA SER A 113 2.41 1.35 28.28
C SER A 113 2.50 1.21 26.75
N ARG A 114 1.88 2.10 25.97
CA ARG A 114 1.88 2.03 24.51
C ARG A 114 3.12 2.70 23.96
N GLU A 115 3.84 1.97 23.10
CA GLU A 115 5.08 2.43 22.47
C GLU A 115 4.95 3.81 21.83
N TYR A 116 3.87 4.06 21.07
CA TYR A 116 3.68 5.35 20.39
C TYR A 116 3.52 6.52 21.36
N ILE A 117 2.85 6.34 22.50
CA ILE A 117 2.71 7.38 23.52
C ILE A 117 4.05 7.60 24.25
N GLN A 118 4.80 6.52 24.54
CA GLN A 118 6.16 6.62 25.09
C GLN A 118 7.12 7.37 24.16
N THR A 119 7.09 7.06 22.86
CA THR A 119 7.89 7.78 21.86
C THR A 119 7.47 9.24 21.80
N LEU A 120 6.17 9.54 21.77
CA LEU A 120 5.66 10.91 21.77
C LEU A 120 6.16 11.73 22.97
N TRP A 121 6.17 11.15 24.18
CA TRP A 121 6.72 11.81 25.36
C TRP A 121 8.21 12.13 25.28
N LEU A 122 8.97 11.30 24.56
CA LEU A 122 10.41 11.47 24.43
C LEU A 122 10.79 12.43 23.30
N THR A 123 10.02 12.44 22.21
CA THR A 123 10.38 13.17 20.99
C THR A 123 9.56 14.42 20.75
N ASN A 124 8.34 14.50 21.29
CA ASN A 124 7.28 15.46 20.91
C ASN A 124 6.87 15.42 19.43
N GLU A 125 7.44 14.51 18.64
CA GLU A 125 7.13 14.36 17.23
C GLU A 125 5.81 13.59 17.05
N PRO A 126 4.98 13.96 16.07
CA PRO A 126 3.76 13.22 15.77
C PRO A 126 4.00 11.73 15.57
N GLN A 127 3.07 10.91 16.04
CA GLN A 127 3.16 9.46 15.97
C GLN A 127 2.03 8.89 15.14
N ILE A 128 2.36 8.08 14.14
CA ILE A 128 1.42 7.29 13.35
C ILE A 128 1.74 5.82 13.61
N THR A 129 0.77 5.03 14.08
CA THR A 129 0.97 3.61 14.39
C THR A 129 0.71 2.72 13.17
N ASP A 130 1.17 1.49 13.19
CA ASP A 130 0.58 0.45 12.34
C ASP A 130 -0.85 0.14 12.81
N ALA A 131 -1.62 -0.59 12.00
CA ALA A 131 -2.95 -1.05 12.36
C ALA A 131 -2.87 -2.13 13.45
N PHE A 132 -3.75 -2.06 14.44
CA PHE A 132 -3.88 -3.03 15.52
C PHE A 132 -5.34 -3.20 15.93
N LEU A 133 -5.65 -4.31 16.61
CA LEU A 133 -7.00 -4.53 17.12
C LEU A 133 -7.29 -3.56 18.27
N ALA A 134 -8.37 -2.81 18.13
CA ALA A 134 -8.82 -1.85 19.12
C ALA A 134 -9.01 -2.54 20.47
N GLY A 135 -8.38 -2.00 21.52
CA GLY A 135 -8.46 -2.59 22.86
C GLY A 135 -9.88 -2.58 23.46
N ALA A 136 -10.78 -1.75 22.93
CA ALA A 136 -12.14 -1.62 23.43
C ALA A 136 -13.06 -2.79 23.05
N ASP A 137 -12.91 -3.36 21.85
CA ASP A 137 -13.77 -4.43 21.32
C ASP A 137 -12.99 -5.67 20.83
N GLY A 138 -11.66 -5.58 20.72
CA GLY A 138 -10.77 -6.66 20.29
C GLY A 138 -10.98 -7.14 18.85
N THR A 139 -11.80 -6.44 18.06
CA THR A 139 -12.24 -6.91 16.74
C THR A 139 -12.09 -5.83 15.67
N THR A 140 -12.23 -4.56 16.03
CA THR A 140 -12.03 -3.49 15.07
C THR A 140 -10.54 -3.26 14.83
N LEU A 141 -10.13 -3.29 13.57
CA LEU A 141 -8.79 -2.89 13.20
C LEU A 141 -8.73 -1.36 13.09
N ASN A 142 -7.82 -0.73 13.82
CA ASN A 142 -7.63 0.71 13.79
C ASN A 142 -6.15 1.07 13.75
N TYR A 143 -5.85 2.28 13.27
CA TYR A 143 -4.56 2.92 13.48
C TYR A 143 -4.76 4.19 14.31
N THR A 144 -3.68 4.69 14.90
CA THR A 144 -3.70 5.87 15.76
C THR A 144 -2.74 6.92 15.23
N VAL A 145 -3.20 8.17 15.22
CA VAL A 145 -2.36 9.36 15.05
C VAL A 145 -2.36 10.12 16.38
N ALA A 146 -1.20 10.53 16.87
CA ALA A 146 -1.06 11.25 18.14
C ALA A 146 -0.08 12.41 18.03
N VAL A 147 -0.40 13.53 18.68
CA VAL A 147 0.40 14.76 18.71
C VAL A 147 0.53 15.29 20.14
N ALA A 148 1.61 16.03 20.40
CA ALA A 148 1.87 16.65 21.70
C ALA A 148 0.98 17.90 21.90
N VAL A 149 0.33 18.02 23.06
CA VAL A 149 -0.41 19.24 23.40
C VAL A 149 0.56 20.40 23.59
N ALA A 150 0.30 21.51 22.88
CA ALA A 150 1.17 22.68 22.86
C ALA A 150 2.67 22.34 22.63
N GLY A 151 2.95 21.29 21.84
CA GLY A 151 4.30 20.88 21.49
C GLY A 151 5.13 20.24 22.62
N ASN A 152 4.53 19.95 23.78
CA ASN A 152 5.22 19.29 24.89
C ASN A 152 4.35 18.19 25.51
N ALA A 153 4.55 16.95 25.07
CA ALA A 153 3.75 15.82 25.52
C ALA A 153 3.99 15.49 27.00
N GLN A 154 5.21 15.68 27.50
CA GLN A 154 5.59 15.31 28.86
C GLN A 154 4.92 16.20 29.90
N GLU A 155 4.83 17.50 29.59
CA GLU A 155 4.20 18.48 30.47
C GLU A 155 2.69 18.61 30.24
N ASN A 156 2.23 18.45 29.00
CA ASN A 156 0.84 18.78 28.63
C ASN A 156 -0.04 17.59 28.28
N GLY A 157 0.55 16.41 28.08
CA GLY A 157 -0.14 15.25 27.53
C GLY A 157 -0.29 15.33 26.01
N ALA A 158 -1.23 14.54 25.47
CA ALA A 158 -1.35 14.36 24.02
C ALA A 158 -2.80 14.51 23.53
N ALA A 159 -2.97 14.79 22.25
CA ALA A 159 -4.21 14.56 21.53
C ALA A 159 -3.99 13.36 20.60
N PHE A 160 -4.94 12.44 20.53
CA PHE A 160 -4.89 11.33 19.56
C PHE A 160 -6.21 11.10 18.88
N ALA A 161 -6.16 10.57 17.65
CA ALA A 161 -7.29 10.05 16.91
C ALA A 161 -7.09 8.54 16.68
N ALA A 162 -8.09 7.73 17.03
CA ALA A 162 -8.16 6.32 16.61
C ALA A 162 -9.13 6.20 15.42
N ILE A 163 -8.62 5.70 14.30
CA ILE A 163 -9.29 5.71 13.00
C ILE A 163 -9.50 4.27 12.53
N ASP A 164 -10.72 3.95 12.10
CA ASP A 164 -11.06 2.63 11.55
C ASP A 164 -10.35 2.41 10.21
N ASP A 165 -9.86 1.20 9.99
CA ASP A 165 -9.27 0.76 8.73
C ASP A 165 -10.27 0.76 7.54
N MET A 166 -11.58 0.95 7.79
CA MET A 166 -12.61 1.01 6.75
C MET A 166 -12.30 2.02 5.64
N GLU A 167 -11.89 3.24 5.96
CA GLU A 167 -11.55 4.26 4.95
C GLU A 167 -10.39 3.79 4.05
N ILE A 168 -9.36 3.21 4.67
CA ILE A 168 -8.20 2.66 3.95
C ILE A 168 -8.63 1.51 3.04
N ARG A 169 -9.48 0.59 3.52
CA ARG A 169 -10.03 -0.50 2.71
C ARG A 169 -10.84 -0.01 1.53
N GLU A 170 -11.63 1.04 1.69
CA GLU A 170 -12.39 1.65 0.60
C GLU A 170 -11.46 2.25 -0.46
N ILE A 171 -10.42 2.98 -0.06
CA ILE A 171 -9.42 3.55 -0.97
C ILE A 171 -8.68 2.44 -1.75
N LEU A 172 -8.28 1.38 -1.06
CA LEU A 172 -7.56 0.24 -1.65
C LEU A 172 -8.48 -0.58 -2.58
N GLY A 173 -9.71 -0.85 -2.15
CA GLY A 173 -10.71 -1.60 -2.92
C GLY A 173 -11.27 -0.86 -4.13
N ALA A 174 -11.16 0.47 -4.16
CA ALA A 174 -11.50 1.27 -5.34
C ALA A 174 -10.45 1.15 -6.47
N GLN A 175 -9.28 0.58 -6.20
CA GLN A 175 -8.24 0.42 -7.22
C GLN A 175 -8.59 -0.72 -8.20
N PRO A 176 -8.24 -0.58 -9.49
CA PRO A 176 -8.58 -1.59 -10.49
C PRO A 176 -7.77 -2.88 -10.31
N MET A 177 -6.60 -2.81 -9.68
CA MET A 177 -5.73 -3.96 -9.41
C MET A 177 -5.69 -4.24 -7.90
N HIS A 178 -5.44 -5.50 -7.52
CA HIS A 178 -5.32 -5.90 -6.13
C HIS A 178 -4.22 -5.10 -5.43
N THR A 179 -4.62 -4.30 -4.44
CA THR A 179 -3.78 -3.31 -3.77
C THR A 179 -3.97 -3.43 -2.28
N ILE A 180 -2.86 -3.51 -1.55
CA ILE A 180 -2.82 -3.66 -0.10
C ILE A 180 -1.95 -2.58 0.53
N LEU A 181 -2.14 -2.35 1.82
CA LEU A 181 -1.28 -1.49 2.62
C LEU A 181 -0.36 -2.34 3.51
N LEU A 182 0.93 -2.03 3.51
CA LEU A 182 1.93 -2.62 4.39
C LEU A 182 2.31 -1.65 5.51
N GLY A 183 2.51 -2.17 6.71
CA GLY A 183 3.00 -1.42 7.87
C GLY A 183 4.52 -1.29 7.94
N LYS A 184 5.00 -0.71 9.05
CA LYS A 184 6.42 -0.46 9.32
C LYS A 184 7.31 -1.71 9.24
N LYS A 185 6.77 -2.88 9.57
CA LYS A 185 7.48 -4.18 9.48
C LYS A 185 7.13 -4.94 8.20
N GLN A 186 6.55 -4.26 7.21
CA GLN A 186 6.13 -4.80 5.92
C GLN A 186 5.08 -5.92 6.03
N GLN A 187 4.28 -5.91 7.10
CA GLN A 187 3.11 -6.76 7.28
C GLN A 187 1.87 -6.11 6.66
N CYS A 188 1.03 -6.90 6.01
CA CYS A 188 -0.24 -6.39 5.48
C CYS A 188 -1.12 -5.89 6.62
N MET A 189 -1.56 -4.65 6.49
CA MET A 189 -2.41 -3.95 7.43
C MET A 189 -3.84 -3.78 6.91
N SER A 190 -4.03 -3.76 5.59
CA SER A 190 -5.32 -3.46 4.96
C SER A 190 -5.36 -3.88 3.49
N GLY A 191 -6.56 -3.85 2.89
CA GLY A 191 -6.80 -4.09 1.46
C GLY A 191 -7.07 -5.54 1.06
N ASP A 192 -7.11 -6.45 2.03
CA ASP A 192 -7.41 -7.87 1.82
C ASP A 192 -8.60 -8.29 2.70
N GLU A 193 -9.34 -9.33 2.30
CA GLU A 193 -10.53 -9.83 3.02
C GLU A 193 -10.20 -10.62 4.32
N GLY A 194 -9.02 -10.38 4.91
CA GLY A 194 -8.58 -10.99 6.16
C GLY A 194 -7.44 -12.01 6.09
N PRO A 195 -7.32 -12.89 5.07
CA PRO A 195 -6.26 -13.91 5.02
C PRO A 195 -4.84 -13.36 5.09
N LEU A 196 -4.59 -12.19 4.50
CA LEU A 196 -3.27 -11.59 4.48
C LEU A 196 -2.99 -10.67 5.67
N ILE A 197 -3.97 -10.29 6.47
CA ILE A 197 -3.76 -9.33 7.57
C ILE A 197 -2.72 -9.88 8.57
N GLY A 198 -1.67 -9.09 8.81
CA GLY A 198 -0.53 -9.46 9.65
C GLY A 198 0.54 -10.31 8.96
N VAL A 199 0.30 -10.81 7.75
CA VAL A 199 1.29 -11.57 6.97
C VAL A 199 2.35 -10.61 6.42
N THR A 200 3.62 -10.95 6.61
CA THR A 200 4.75 -10.15 6.11
C THR A 200 4.94 -10.32 4.61
N LEU A 201 5.44 -9.27 3.93
CA LEU A 201 5.83 -9.34 2.53
C LEU A 201 6.86 -10.45 2.27
N GLU A 202 7.77 -10.68 3.22
CA GLU A 202 8.71 -11.80 3.18
C GLU A 202 7.99 -13.15 3.08
N THR A 203 6.95 -13.36 3.91
CA THR A 203 6.15 -14.59 3.90
C THR A 203 5.34 -14.70 2.61
N MET A 204 4.75 -13.60 2.14
CA MET A 204 4.02 -13.56 0.87
C MET A 204 4.89 -13.95 -0.33
N LEU A 205 6.18 -13.59 -0.29
CA LEU A 205 7.13 -13.85 -1.36
C LEU A 205 7.98 -15.12 -1.14
N ALA A 206 7.81 -15.83 -0.03
CA ALA A 206 8.69 -16.94 0.36
C ALA A 206 8.72 -18.10 -0.66
N SER A 207 7.59 -18.37 -1.32
CA SER A 207 7.48 -19.38 -2.39
C SER A 207 7.74 -18.83 -3.79
N ALA A 208 7.84 -17.50 -3.94
CA ALA A 208 7.95 -16.85 -5.23
C ALA A 208 9.41 -16.75 -5.70
N ARG A 209 9.65 -16.97 -6.99
CA ARG A 209 10.98 -16.78 -7.57
C ARG A 209 11.13 -15.37 -8.11
N LEU A 210 11.90 -14.53 -7.43
CA LEU A 210 12.19 -13.17 -7.86
C LEU A 210 12.99 -13.13 -9.16
N ILE A 211 12.63 -12.21 -10.05
CA ILE A 211 13.31 -11.97 -11.32
C ILE A 211 14.24 -10.77 -11.16
N GLY A 212 15.54 -10.99 -11.37
CA GLY A 212 16.53 -9.90 -11.38
C GLY A 212 17.03 -9.45 -10.00
N GLY A 213 16.71 -10.17 -8.92
CA GLY A 213 17.15 -9.84 -7.56
C GLY A 213 16.98 -10.97 -6.55
N SER A 214 17.38 -10.71 -5.30
CA SER A 214 17.14 -11.56 -4.13
C SER A 214 15.98 -11.02 -3.31
N LEU A 215 15.38 -11.87 -2.47
CA LEU A 215 14.31 -11.48 -1.54
C LEU A 215 14.76 -10.35 -0.61
N GLU A 216 15.96 -10.48 -0.04
CA GLU A 216 16.54 -9.46 0.83
C GLU A 216 16.64 -8.09 0.15
N ASN A 217 17.14 -8.03 -1.08
CA ASN A 217 17.25 -6.77 -1.82
C ASN A 217 15.87 -6.16 -2.09
N THR A 218 14.88 -6.98 -2.48
CA THR A 218 13.50 -6.49 -2.69
C THR A 218 12.88 -5.96 -1.40
N LEU A 219 13.06 -6.63 -0.27
CA LEU A 219 12.55 -6.17 1.02
C LEU A 219 13.20 -4.84 1.44
N LEU A 220 14.50 -4.69 1.21
CA LEU A 220 15.23 -3.43 1.48
C LEU A 220 14.77 -2.30 0.56
N GLN A 221 14.53 -2.57 -0.73
CA GLN A 221 13.99 -1.59 -1.67
C GLN A 221 12.60 -1.10 -1.23
N VAL A 222 11.68 -2.02 -0.95
CA VAL A 222 10.32 -1.68 -0.51
C VAL A 222 10.29 -0.89 0.80
N ARG A 223 11.32 -1.08 1.65
CA ARG A 223 11.45 -0.36 2.92
C ARG A 223 12.03 1.04 2.78
N ASN A 224 13.05 1.19 1.95
CA ASN A 224 13.92 2.37 1.95
C ASN A 224 13.68 3.29 0.74
N GLU A 225 13.11 2.79 -0.35
CA GLU A 225 12.85 3.59 -1.54
C GLU A 225 11.43 4.18 -1.49
N GLU A 226 11.27 5.39 -2.04
CA GLU A 226 9.96 6.07 -2.11
C GLU A 226 8.97 5.31 -2.99
N SER A 227 9.43 4.74 -4.10
CA SER A 227 8.61 3.92 -4.99
C SER A 227 9.46 3.03 -5.86
N GLY A 228 8.85 1.96 -6.38
CA GLY A 228 9.56 1.04 -7.26
C GLY A 228 8.68 -0.07 -7.79
N THR A 229 9.30 -0.97 -8.53
CA THR A 229 8.62 -2.13 -9.12
C THR A 229 9.55 -3.33 -9.13
N PHE A 230 9.02 -4.50 -8.85
CA PHE A 230 9.75 -5.76 -8.95
C PHE A 230 8.86 -6.83 -9.58
N TRP A 231 9.49 -7.93 -9.99
CA TRP A 231 8.81 -9.03 -10.66
C TRP A 231 9.14 -10.32 -9.92
N CYS A 232 8.13 -11.17 -9.76
CA CYS A 232 8.33 -12.55 -9.32
C CYS A 232 7.60 -13.52 -10.24
N LEU A 233 7.99 -14.79 -10.16
CA LEU A 233 7.23 -15.92 -10.68
C LEU A 233 6.54 -16.59 -9.51
N ASP A 234 5.21 -16.53 -9.50
CA ASP A 234 4.40 -17.39 -8.65
C ASP A 234 4.04 -18.65 -9.44
N GLY A 235 4.69 -19.76 -9.10
CA GLY A 235 4.77 -20.93 -9.97
C GLY A 235 5.42 -20.59 -11.32
N TRP A 236 4.59 -20.52 -12.37
CA TRP A 236 5.03 -20.20 -13.74
C TRP A 236 4.51 -18.85 -14.25
N MET A 237 3.65 -18.18 -13.47
CA MET A 237 3.01 -16.94 -13.91
C MET A 237 3.82 -15.73 -13.41
N PRO A 238 4.23 -14.81 -14.31
CA PRO A 238 4.86 -13.58 -13.87
C PRO A 238 3.84 -12.66 -13.20
N VAL A 239 4.22 -12.14 -12.05
CA VAL A 239 3.46 -11.13 -11.31
C VAL A 239 4.33 -9.89 -11.16
N CYS A 240 3.80 -8.75 -11.57
CA CYS A 240 4.41 -7.45 -11.38
C CYS A 240 3.91 -6.85 -10.08
N TYR A 241 4.83 -6.42 -9.23
CA TYR A 241 4.52 -5.63 -8.06
C TYR A 241 4.98 -4.19 -8.28
N ALA A 242 4.14 -3.24 -7.90
CA ALA A 242 4.50 -1.84 -7.73
C ALA A 242 4.33 -1.47 -6.26
N PHE A 243 5.24 -0.66 -5.74
CA PHE A 243 5.15 -0.15 -4.38
C PHE A 243 5.37 1.35 -4.33
N HIS A 244 4.74 2.01 -3.36
CA HIS A 244 4.91 3.43 -3.07
C HIS A 244 4.79 3.68 -1.56
N ASN A 245 5.79 4.31 -0.97
CA ASN A 245 5.77 4.73 0.42
C ASN A 245 4.71 5.82 0.60
N VAL A 246 3.92 5.76 1.67
CA VAL A 246 2.89 6.76 1.96
C VAL A 246 3.51 8.08 2.40
N GLY A 247 4.68 8.05 3.03
CA GLY A 247 5.36 9.22 3.58
C GLY A 247 4.89 9.56 5.00
N MET A 248 5.06 10.83 5.40
CA MET A 248 4.62 11.38 6.70
C MET A 248 5.23 10.70 7.94
N GLY A 249 6.37 10.01 7.80
CA GLY A 249 6.95 9.23 8.90
C GLY A 249 6.10 8.02 9.32
N SER A 250 5.05 7.67 8.57
CA SER A 250 4.18 6.52 8.86
C SER A 250 4.93 5.19 8.76
N GLY A 251 5.93 5.12 7.87
CA GLY A 251 6.60 3.87 7.50
C GLY A 251 5.68 2.89 6.77
N TRP A 252 4.55 3.36 6.26
CA TRP A 252 3.61 2.55 5.49
C TRP A 252 3.96 2.55 4.00
N THR A 253 3.64 1.44 3.34
CA THR A 253 3.88 1.27 1.90
C THR A 253 2.65 0.65 1.25
N VAL A 254 2.12 1.31 0.20
CA VAL A 254 1.11 0.72 -0.67
C VAL A 254 1.80 -0.27 -1.60
N LEU A 255 1.21 -1.45 -1.77
CA LEU A 255 1.71 -2.49 -2.67
C LEU A 255 0.57 -2.94 -3.58
N THR A 256 0.76 -2.84 -4.90
CA THR A 256 -0.16 -3.38 -5.90
C THR A 256 0.46 -4.57 -6.59
N SER A 257 -0.33 -5.63 -6.79
CA SER A 257 0.05 -6.80 -7.58
C SER A 257 -0.75 -6.88 -8.88
N VAL A 258 -0.08 -7.27 -9.96
CA VAL A 258 -0.69 -7.46 -11.29
C VAL A 258 -0.16 -8.75 -11.91
N SER A 259 -1.06 -9.72 -12.05
CA SER A 259 -0.80 -10.99 -12.71
C SER A 259 -1.12 -10.91 -14.22
N PHE A 260 -0.76 -11.96 -14.95
CA PHE A 260 -1.18 -12.08 -16.36
C PHE A 260 -2.70 -12.08 -16.54
N ALA A 261 -3.43 -12.72 -15.62
CA ALA A 261 -4.87 -12.85 -15.72
C ALA A 261 -5.56 -11.48 -15.68
N ASP A 262 -5.04 -10.55 -14.86
CA ASP A 262 -5.60 -9.22 -14.66
C ASP A 262 -5.52 -8.36 -15.93
N VAL A 263 -4.50 -8.56 -16.75
CA VAL A 263 -4.24 -7.75 -17.96
C VAL A 263 -4.55 -8.48 -19.27
N ALA A 264 -4.90 -9.77 -19.22
CA ALA A 264 -5.12 -10.60 -20.40
C ALA A 264 -6.21 -10.01 -21.33
N GLY A 265 -7.31 -9.50 -20.75
CA GLY A 265 -8.38 -8.88 -21.52
C GLY A 265 -7.95 -7.62 -22.27
N ALA A 266 -7.18 -6.76 -21.62
CA ALA A 266 -6.68 -5.52 -22.23
C ALA A 266 -5.62 -5.78 -23.31
N LEU A 267 -4.84 -6.85 -23.18
CA LEU A 267 -3.79 -7.22 -24.13
C LEU A 267 -4.27 -8.12 -25.26
N LEU A 268 -5.55 -8.54 -25.25
CA LEU A 268 -6.12 -9.43 -26.25
C LEU A 268 -5.90 -8.96 -27.70
N PRO A 269 -6.09 -7.66 -28.06
CA PRO A 269 -5.82 -7.20 -29.42
C PRO A 269 -4.36 -7.37 -29.84
N ALA A 270 -3.42 -7.09 -28.93
CA ALA A 270 -1.99 -7.27 -29.18
C ALA A 270 -1.66 -8.75 -29.39
N VAL A 271 -2.22 -9.64 -28.55
CA VAL A 271 -2.06 -11.09 -28.69
C VAL A 271 -2.59 -11.58 -30.05
N ILE A 272 -3.77 -11.13 -30.48
CA ILE A 272 -4.36 -11.51 -31.78
C ILE A 272 -3.45 -11.12 -32.93
N VAL A 273 -2.94 -9.88 -32.93
CA VAL A 273 -2.03 -9.39 -33.97
C VAL A 273 -0.73 -10.21 -33.98
N THR A 274 -0.15 -10.50 -32.81
CA THR A 274 1.06 -11.31 -32.68
C THR A 274 0.84 -12.73 -33.21
N VAL A 275 -0.27 -13.39 -32.85
CA VAL A 275 -0.59 -14.75 -33.29
C VAL A 275 -0.84 -14.79 -34.80
N ALA A 276 -1.60 -13.84 -35.35
CA ALA A 276 -1.81 -13.75 -36.80
C ALA A 276 -0.50 -13.55 -37.55
N GLY A 277 0.38 -12.67 -37.06
CA GLY A 277 1.72 -12.46 -37.61
C GLY A 277 2.59 -13.72 -37.56
N LEU A 278 2.55 -14.48 -36.46
CA LEU A 278 3.26 -15.75 -36.31
C LEU A 278 2.74 -16.81 -37.30
N VAL A 279 1.42 -16.97 -37.44
CA VAL A 279 0.82 -17.90 -38.40
C VAL A 279 1.26 -17.57 -39.82
N LEU A 280 1.24 -16.29 -40.20
CA LEU A 280 1.72 -15.84 -41.52
C LEU A 280 3.22 -16.11 -41.71
N ALA A 281 4.04 -15.88 -40.69
CA ALA A 281 5.48 -16.15 -40.75
C ALA A 281 5.78 -17.65 -40.91
N VAL A 282 5.05 -18.52 -40.21
CA VAL A 282 5.17 -19.98 -40.31
C VAL A 282 4.66 -20.48 -41.66
N ALA A 283 3.51 -20.00 -42.14
CA ALA A 283 2.99 -20.36 -43.45
C ALA A 283 3.96 -19.97 -44.59
N ALA A 284 4.52 -18.76 -44.53
CA ALA A 284 5.55 -18.31 -45.45
C ALA A 284 6.80 -19.21 -45.39
N PHE A 285 7.20 -19.62 -44.18
CA PHE A 285 8.32 -20.55 -44.00
C PHE A 285 8.04 -21.94 -44.58
N GLY A 286 6.83 -22.49 -44.40
CA GLY A 286 6.39 -23.77 -44.96
C GLY A 286 6.38 -23.77 -46.49
N LEU A 287 5.83 -22.73 -47.12
CA LEU A 287 5.85 -22.57 -48.58
C LEU A 287 7.29 -22.48 -49.14
N LEU A 288 8.23 -21.90 -48.38
CA LEU A 288 9.65 -21.87 -48.72
C LEU A 288 10.37 -23.22 -48.53
N LEU A 289 9.74 -24.18 -47.85
CA LEU A 289 10.22 -25.56 -47.72
C LEU A 289 9.67 -26.46 -48.84
N GLU A 290 8.38 -26.44 -49.14
CA GLU A 290 7.77 -27.26 -50.21
C GLU A 290 8.38 -26.98 -51.59
N LYS A 291 8.66 -25.70 -51.88
CA LYS A 291 9.34 -25.27 -53.13
C LYS A 291 10.80 -25.74 -53.24
N LYS A 292 11.33 -26.45 -52.23
CA LYS A 292 12.63 -27.13 -52.25
C LYS A 292 12.49 -28.57 -52.75
N GLU A 293 11.39 -29.25 -52.43
CA GLU A 293 11.15 -30.65 -52.83
C GLU A 293 10.75 -30.77 -54.31
N GLN A 294 10.04 -29.78 -54.86
CA GLN A 294 9.67 -29.76 -56.29
C GLN A 294 10.80 -29.36 -57.26
N VAL A 295 11.99 -28.98 -56.75
CA VAL A 295 13.14 -28.51 -57.57
C VAL A 295 14.38 -29.40 -57.35
N SER A 296 14.21 -30.53 -56.66
CA SER A 296 15.20 -31.61 -56.56
C SER A 296 14.85 -32.72 -57.52
#